data_AF-A0A0Q7MS09-F1
#
_entry.id   AF-A0A0Q7MS09-F1
#
_cell.length_a   1.000
_cell.length_b   1.000
_cell.length_c   1.000
_cell.angle_alpha   90.00
_cell.angle_beta   90.00
_cell.angle_gamma   90.00
#
_symmetry.space_group_name_H-M   'P 1'
#
loop_
_entity.id
_entity.type
_entity.pdbx_description
1 polymer ?
#
loop_
_entity_poly.entity_id
_entity_poly.type
_entity_poly.pdbx_seq_one_letter_code
_entity_poly.pdbx_strand_id
1 'polypeptide(L)'
;MRAALSARIAIGTAVGACAAALTGSWVAGATLDDRAGTAVRAVLVVVVLVVVVVWCTRRELLAAHRSALRTSAAVGLLVGYLADPFAWQGEAFVAGAFLDGPLAWAADLVLWMAVGTVACLVTSRPAARTPQAVGYTG
;
A
#
# COMPACT_ATOMS: atom_id res chain seq x y z
N MET A 1 19.11 7.58 2.69
CA MET A 1 18.20 6.99 1.67
C MET A 1 16.98 6.29 2.26
N ARG A 2 17.10 5.47 3.32
CA ARG A 2 15.98 4.65 3.86
C ARG A 2 14.74 5.45 4.30
N ALA A 3 14.93 6.56 5.02
CA ALA A 3 13.81 7.38 5.55
C ALA A 3 12.99 8.08 4.45
N ALA A 4 13.61 8.44 3.33
CA ALA A 4 12.92 9.13 2.24
C ALA A 4 11.94 8.21 1.51
N LEU A 5 12.32 6.94 1.30
CA LEU A 5 11.45 5.94 0.68
C LEU A 5 10.26 5.60 1.59
N SER A 6 10.51 5.34 2.88
CA SER A 6 9.44 5.06 3.84
C SER A 6 8.47 6.23 3.95
N ALA A 7 8.97 7.48 4.01
CA ALA A 7 8.14 8.66 4.04
C ALA A 7 7.27 8.82 2.78
N ARG A 8 7.83 8.59 1.58
CA ARG A 8 7.07 8.64 0.32
C ARG A 8 5.95 7.62 0.28
N ILE A 9 6.23 6.38 0.71
CA ILE A 9 5.22 5.32 0.77
C ILE A 9 4.15 5.67 1.81
N ALA A 10 4.55 6.12 3.00
CA ALA A 10 3.62 6.52 4.05
C ALA A 10 2.67 7.63 3.59
N ILE A 11 3.22 8.73 3.07
CA ILE A 11 2.44 9.88 2.61
C ILE A 11 1.54 9.46 1.44
N GLY A 12 2.08 8.75 0.44
CA GLY A 12 1.33 8.36 -0.75
C GLY A 12 0.17 7.42 -0.42
N THR A 13 0.39 6.46 0.48
CA THR A 13 -0.66 5.52 0.88
C THR A 13 -1.70 6.16 1.80
N ALA A 14 -1.30 7.02 2.75
CA ALA A 14 -2.25 7.75 3.60
C ALA A 14 -3.13 8.71 2.81
N VAL A 15 -2.54 9.52 1.92
CA VAL A 15 -3.28 10.47 1.08
C VAL A 15 -4.20 9.72 0.10
N GLY A 16 -3.69 8.65 -0.53
CA GLY A 16 -4.49 7.86 -1.46
C GLY A 16 -5.64 7.12 -0.77
N ALA A 17 -5.44 6.59 0.44
CA ALA A 17 -6.49 5.95 1.22
C ALA A 17 -7.57 6.94 1.68
N CYS A 18 -7.17 8.15 2.09
CA CYS A 18 -8.11 9.23 2.38
C CYS A 18 -8.97 9.61 1.15
N ALA A 19 -8.35 9.75 -0.02
CA ALA A 19 -9.08 10.00 -1.27
C ALA A 19 -10.02 8.84 -1.64
N ALA A 20 -9.58 7.59 -1.42
CA ALA A 20 -10.40 6.40 -1.62
C ALA A 20 -11.62 6.37 -0.69
N ALA A 21 -11.44 6.76 0.58
CA ALA A 21 -12.51 6.86 1.55
C ALA A 21 -13.55 7.92 1.16
N LEU A 22 -13.11 9.13 0.82
CA LEU A 22 -14.00 10.19 0.33
C LEU A 22 -14.79 9.77 -0.91
N THR A 23 -14.14 9.05 -1.83
CA THR A 23 -14.79 8.52 -3.03
C THR A 23 -15.84 7.47 -2.67
N GLY A 24 -15.53 6.57 -1.74
CA GLY A 24 -16.48 5.59 -1.21
C GLY A 24 -17.70 6.25 -0.57
N SER A 25 -17.49 7.26 0.29
CA SER A 25 -18.58 8.02 0.92
C SER A 25 -19.46 8.72 -0.11
N TRP A 26 -18.86 9.30 -1.16
CA TRP A 26 -19.62 9.90 -2.27
C TRP A 26 -20.47 8.87 -3.02
N VAL A 27 -19.92 7.68 -3.31
CA VAL A 27 -20.67 6.59 -3.97
C VAL A 27 -21.82 6.08 -3.10
N ALA A 28 -21.59 5.89 -1.80
CA ALA A 28 -22.66 5.50 -0.87
C ALA A 28 -23.81 6.53 -0.89
N GLY A 29 -23.49 7.82 -0.82
CA GLY A 29 -24.48 8.89 -0.89
C GLY A 29 -25.22 8.95 -2.24
N ALA A 30 -24.53 8.69 -3.35
CA ALA A 30 -25.13 8.73 -4.70
C ALA A 30 -26.02 7.50 -4.99
N THR A 31 -25.70 6.35 -4.42
CA THR A 31 -26.41 5.08 -4.67
C THR A 31 -27.42 4.72 -3.59
N LEU A 32 -27.38 5.39 -2.44
CA LEU A 32 -28.12 5.03 -1.22
C LEU A 32 -27.81 3.59 -0.75
N ASP A 33 -26.64 3.06 -1.12
CA ASP A 33 -26.17 1.72 -0.76
C ASP A 33 -24.77 1.81 -0.14
N ASP A 34 -24.69 1.59 1.16
CA ASP A 34 -23.44 1.61 1.92
C ASP A 34 -22.47 0.54 1.41
N ARG A 35 -22.97 -0.62 0.94
CA ARG A 35 -22.12 -1.71 0.44
C ARG A 35 -21.39 -1.32 -0.84
N ALA A 36 -22.04 -0.56 -1.72
CA ALA A 36 -21.43 -0.04 -2.94
C ALA A 36 -20.29 0.93 -2.60
N GLY A 37 -20.49 1.82 -1.64
CA GLY A 37 -19.45 2.73 -1.15
C GLY A 37 -18.26 2.00 -0.53
N THR A 38 -18.50 1.02 0.33
CA THR A 38 -17.44 0.19 0.93
C THR A 38 -16.65 -0.58 -0.13
N ALA A 39 -17.33 -1.19 -1.11
CA ALA A 39 -16.67 -1.93 -2.17
C ALA A 39 -15.77 -1.04 -3.03
N VAL A 40 -16.24 0.16 -3.39
CA VAL A 40 -15.45 1.13 -4.15
C VAL A 40 -14.23 1.58 -3.35
N ARG A 41 -14.41 1.92 -2.06
CA ARG A 41 -13.30 2.27 -1.17
C ARG A 41 -12.26 1.16 -1.10
N ALA A 42 -12.69 -0.08 -0.88
CA ALA A 42 -11.81 -1.25 -0.80
C ALA A 42 -10.94 -1.41 -2.05
N VAL A 43 -11.58 -1.36 -3.23
CA VAL A 43 -10.88 -1.48 -4.51
C VAL A 43 -9.87 -0.35 -4.69
N LEU A 44 -10.27 0.90 -4.41
CA LEU A 44 -9.39 2.06 -4.54
C LEU A 44 -8.20 2.00 -3.58
N VAL A 45 -8.39 1.58 -2.33
CA VAL A 45 -7.29 1.40 -1.38
C VAL A 45 -6.30 0.36 -1.92
N VAL A 46 -6.77 -0.79 -2.39
CA VAL A 46 -5.89 -1.83 -2.98
C VAL A 46 -5.11 -1.26 -4.18
N VAL A 47 -5.76 -0.51 -5.06
CA VAL A 47 -5.12 0.14 -6.21
C VAL A 47 -4.05 1.13 -5.74
N VAL A 48 -4.35 1.98 -4.75
CA VAL A 48 -3.40 2.94 -4.17
C VAL A 48 -2.18 2.23 -3.60
N LEU A 49 -2.39 1.18 -2.79
CA LEU A 49 -1.29 0.42 -2.18
C LEU A 49 -0.38 -0.18 -3.25
N VAL A 50 -0.95 -0.77 -4.29
CA VAL A 50 -0.18 -1.33 -5.40
C VAL A 50 0.58 -0.23 -6.15
N VAL A 51 -0.11 0.82 -6.60
CA VAL A 51 0.48 1.87 -7.43
C VAL A 51 1.58 2.64 -6.69
N VAL A 52 1.32 3.09 -5.46
CA VAL A 52 2.29 3.87 -4.67
C VAL A 52 3.53 3.03 -4.38
N VAL A 53 3.35 1.80 -3.89
CA VAL A 53 4.49 0.93 -3.56
C VAL A 53 5.26 0.56 -4.81
N VAL A 54 4.61 0.20 -5.92
CA VAL A 54 5.27 -0.12 -7.18
C VAL A 54 6.09 1.07 -7.67
N TRP A 55 5.49 2.26 -7.70
CA TRP A 55 6.13 3.47 -8.20
C TRP A 55 7.34 3.89 -7.36
N CYS A 56 7.18 3.90 -6.03
CA CYS A 56 8.24 4.28 -5.11
C CYS A 56 9.39 3.25 -5.10
N THR A 57 9.08 1.96 -5.12
CA THR A 57 10.11 0.91 -5.13
C THR A 57 10.85 0.85 -6.45
N ARG A 58 10.15 0.96 -7.59
CA ARG A 58 10.75 0.90 -8.94
C ARG A 58 11.84 1.96 -9.14
N ARG A 59 11.65 3.16 -8.58
CA ARG A 59 12.63 4.26 -8.66
C ARG A 59 13.93 3.99 -7.91
N GLU A 60 13.90 3.14 -6.89
CA GLU A 60 15.03 2.85 -6.00
C GLU A 60 15.67 1.47 -6.26
N LEU A 61 15.14 0.69 -7.22
CA LEU A 61 15.60 -0.68 -7.52
C LEU A 61 17.08 -0.76 -7.91
N LEU A 62 17.64 0.29 -8.52
CA LEU A 62 19.02 0.31 -9.00
C LEU A 62 20.02 0.76 -7.92
N ALA A 63 19.55 1.35 -6.82
CA ALA A 63 20.41 2.01 -5.83
C ALA A 63 20.54 1.25 -4.49
N ALA A 64 19.62 0.32 -4.18
CA ALA A 64 19.52 -0.26 -2.85
C ALA A 64 19.37 -1.79 -2.85
N HIS A 65 19.91 -2.43 -1.81
CA HIS A 65 19.69 -3.86 -1.54
C HIS A 65 18.22 -4.17 -1.26
N ARG A 66 17.76 -5.33 -1.76
CA ARG A 66 16.35 -5.79 -1.64
C ARG A 66 15.84 -5.87 -0.21
N SER A 67 16.68 -6.28 0.74
CA SER A 67 16.30 -6.34 2.16
C SER A 67 15.98 -4.96 2.71
N ALA A 68 16.77 -3.95 2.37
CA ALA A 68 16.56 -2.56 2.78
C ALA A 68 15.33 -1.93 2.13
N LEU A 69 15.03 -2.29 0.87
CA LEU A 69 13.80 -1.87 0.19
C LEU A 69 12.56 -2.44 0.88
N ARG A 70 12.57 -3.73 1.22
CA ARG A 70 11.45 -4.40 1.90
C ARG A 70 11.18 -3.82 3.28
N THR A 71 12.22 -3.61 4.10
CA THR A 71 12.03 -3.02 5.43
C THR A 71 11.55 -1.58 5.34
N SER A 72 12.10 -0.77 4.42
CA SER A 72 11.65 0.62 4.24
C SER A 72 10.20 0.70 3.73
N ALA A 73 9.80 -0.22 2.85
CA ALA A 73 8.42 -0.32 2.38
C ALA A 73 7.46 -0.76 3.49
N ALA A 74 7.82 -1.77 4.28
CA ALA A 74 7.02 -2.21 5.42
C ALA A 74 6.83 -1.09 6.46
N VAL A 75 7.90 -0.36 6.80
CA VAL A 75 7.81 0.80 7.70
C VAL A 75 6.92 1.89 7.09
N GLY A 76 7.10 2.20 5.80
CA GLY A 76 6.26 3.18 5.12
C GLY A 76 4.79 2.80 5.10
N LEU A 77 4.46 1.53 4.85
CA LEU A 77 3.09 1.02 4.87
C LEU A 77 2.46 1.11 6.26
N LEU A 78 3.20 0.70 7.30
CA LEU A 78 2.72 0.79 8.68
C LEU A 78 2.42 2.23 9.07
N VAL A 79 3.37 3.15 8.80
CA VAL A 79 3.18 4.57 9.09
C VAL A 79 2.04 5.15 8.25
N GLY A 80 1.90 4.74 6.99
CA GLY A 80 0.80 5.17 6.12
C GLY A 80 -0.57 4.77 6.65
N TYR A 81 -0.71 3.53 7.16
CA TYR A 81 -1.95 3.08 7.80
C TYR A 81 -2.24 3.85 9.09
N LEU A 82 -1.21 4.02 9.94
CA LEU A 82 -1.34 4.81 11.17
C LEU A 82 -1.63 6.30 10.90
N ALA A 83 -1.34 6.80 9.70
CA ALA A 83 -1.64 8.16 9.30
C ALA A 83 -2.98 8.30 8.55
N ASP A 84 -3.66 7.21 8.21
CA ASP A 84 -4.95 7.24 7.52
C ASP A 84 -6.06 7.65 8.51
N PRO A 85 -6.62 8.88 8.42
CA PRO A 85 -7.61 9.37 9.38
C PRO A 85 -8.87 8.51 9.43
N PHE A 86 -9.23 7.81 8.35
CA PHE A 86 -10.42 6.96 8.34
C PHE A 86 -10.22 5.65 9.10
N ALA A 87 -8.98 5.16 9.22
CA ALA A 87 -8.68 4.06 10.14
C ALA A 87 -9.06 4.48 11.56
N TRP A 88 -8.63 5.66 12.03
CA TRP A 88 -8.90 6.15 13.40
C TRP A 88 -10.37 6.31 13.74
N GLN A 89 -11.21 6.57 12.74
CA GLN A 89 -12.66 6.67 12.92
C GLN A 89 -13.36 5.31 13.02
N GLY A 90 -12.60 4.21 13.02
CA GLY A 90 -13.15 2.86 13.10
C GLY A 90 -13.77 2.39 11.79
N GLU A 91 -13.64 3.17 10.71
CA GLU A 91 -14.12 2.76 9.40
C GLU A 91 -13.08 1.88 8.71
N ALA A 92 -13.16 0.58 9.00
CA ALA A 92 -12.39 -0.41 8.29
C ALA A 92 -12.83 -0.50 6.81
N PHE A 93 -11.88 -0.44 5.88
CA PHE A 93 -12.13 -0.37 4.44
C PHE A 93 -12.53 -1.71 3.81
N VAL A 94 -12.20 -2.85 4.43
CA VAL A 94 -12.67 -4.19 4.00
C VAL A 94 -13.31 -4.95 5.16
N ALA A 95 -12.65 -4.97 6.33
CA ALA A 95 -13.11 -5.79 7.44
C ALA A 95 -14.36 -5.25 8.14
N GLY A 96 -14.65 -3.94 8.02
CA GLY A 96 -15.85 -3.32 8.62
C GLY A 96 -17.17 -3.84 8.06
N ALA A 97 -17.14 -4.56 6.94
CA ALA A 97 -18.32 -5.23 6.39
C ALA A 97 -18.66 -6.56 7.12
N PHE A 98 -17.73 -7.13 7.87
CA PHE A 98 -17.87 -8.49 8.45
C PHE A 98 -17.47 -8.59 9.92
N LEU A 99 -16.67 -7.66 10.42
CA LEU A 99 -16.09 -7.66 11.75
C LEU A 99 -16.32 -6.30 12.41
N ASP A 100 -16.55 -6.33 13.72
CA ASP A 100 -16.73 -5.13 14.52
C ASP A 100 -15.52 -4.86 15.43
N GLY A 101 -15.29 -3.57 15.70
CA GLY A 101 -14.33 -3.11 16.70
C GLY A 101 -12.86 -3.46 16.40
N PRO A 102 -12.05 -3.80 17.41
CA PRO A 102 -10.58 -3.92 17.27
C PRO A 102 -10.14 -5.06 16.32
N LEU A 103 -10.99 -6.06 16.12
CA LEU A 103 -10.73 -7.15 15.17
C LEU A 103 -10.76 -6.67 13.72
N ALA A 104 -11.68 -5.75 13.38
CA ALA A 104 -11.75 -5.15 12.05
C ALA A 104 -10.48 -4.35 11.72
N TRP A 105 -10.01 -3.60 12.71
CA TRP A 105 -8.75 -2.85 12.64
C TRP A 105 -7.54 -3.74 12.39
N ALA A 106 -7.41 -4.83 13.17
CA ALA A 106 -6.30 -5.76 13.02
C ALA A 106 -6.32 -6.44 11.64
N ALA A 107 -7.51 -6.85 11.16
CA ALA A 107 -7.67 -7.48 9.86
C ALA A 107 -7.30 -6.53 8.71
N ASP A 108 -7.72 -5.27 8.77
CA ASP A 108 -7.39 -4.24 7.78
C ASP A 108 -5.90 -3.92 7.75
N LEU A 109 -5.26 -3.79 8.91
CA LEU A 109 -3.82 -3.59 8.98
C LEU A 109 -3.06 -4.76 8.33
N VAL A 110 -3.49 -6.00 8.61
CA VAL A 110 -2.90 -7.20 8.00
C VAL A 110 -3.09 -7.17 6.49
N LEU A 111 -4.29 -6.84 6.00
CA LEU A 111 -4.57 -6.77 4.57
C LEU A 111 -3.74 -5.67 3.88
N TRP A 112 -3.68 -4.49 4.47
CA TRP A 112 -2.88 -3.36 4.01
C TRP A 112 -1.40 -3.73 3.87
N MET A 113 -0.83 -4.33 4.92
CA MET A 113 0.55 -4.77 4.96
C MET A 113 0.81 -5.90 3.95
N ALA A 114 -0.11 -6.86 3.83
CA ALA A 114 0.01 -7.96 2.88
C ALA A 114 0.00 -7.46 1.43
N VAL A 115 -0.98 -6.63 1.06
CA VAL A 115 -1.11 -6.08 -0.31
C VAL A 115 0.12 -5.27 -0.68
N GLY A 116 0.53 -4.33 0.18
CA GLY A 116 1.71 -3.50 -0.09
C GLY A 116 3.01 -4.31 -0.13
N THR A 117 3.16 -5.32 0.74
CA THR A 117 4.34 -6.20 0.73
C THR A 117 4.39 -7.05 -0.52
N VAL A 118 3.27 -7.64 -0.94
CA VAL A 118 3.18 -8.42 -2.19
C VAL A 118 3.52 -7.54 -3.39
N ALA A 119 3.00 -6.30 -3.45
CA ALA A 119 3.35 -5.35 -4.50
C ALA A 119 4.87 -5.10 -4.56
N CYS A 120 5.51 -4.86 -3.40
CA CYS A 120 6.96 -4.69 -3.30
C CYS A 120 7.74 -5.96 -3.72
N LEU A 121 7.24 -7.16 -3.41
CA LEU A 121 7.87 -8.42 -3.80
C LEU A 121 7.81 -8.64 -5.30
N VAL A 122 6.66 -8.36 -5.93
CA VAL A 122 6.47 -8.47 -7.37
C VAL A 122 7.39 -7.51 -8.12
N THR A 123 7.51 -6.25 -7.67
CA THR A 123 8.39 -5.27 -8.33
C THR A 123 9.88 -5.54 -8.15
N SER A 124 10.27 -6.22 -7.08
CA SER A 124 11.68 -6.53 -6.79
C SER A 124 12.19 -7.84 -7.42
N ARG A 125 11.32 -8.62 -8.08
CA ARG A 125 11.66 -9.87 -8.81
C ARG A 125 12.45 -9.70 -10.13
N PRO A 126 12.30 -8.66 -10.97
CA PRO A 126 12.85 -8.66 -12.33
C PRO A 126 14.38 -8.66 -12.46
N ALA A 127 15.13 -8.26 -11.43
CA ALA A 127 16.58 -8.13 -11.49
C ALA A 127 17.36 -9.46 -11.28
N ALA A 128 16.80 -10.60 -11.69
CA ALA A 128 17.45 -11.92 -11.58
C ALA A 128 17.79 -12.56 -12.94
N ARG A 129 17.61 -11.85 -14.07
CA ARG A 129 17.85 -12.39 -15.42
C ARG A 129 18.83 -11.55 -16.26
N THR A 130 19.89 -11.05 -15.64
CA THR A 130 21.08 -10.67 -16.41
C THR A 130 22.30 -11.29 -15.75
N PRO A 131 22.72 -12.49 -16.19
CA PRO A 131 24.08 -12.95 -15.94
C PRO A 131 25.03 -11.92 -16.57
N GLN A 132 25.96 -11.39 -15.78
CA GLN A 132 27.10 -10.66 -16.29
C GLN A 132 27.88 -11.57 -17.23
N ALA A 133 27.95 -11.22 -18.51
CA ALA A 133 28.95 -11.70 -19.45
C ALA A 133 29.23 -10.62 -20.50
N VAL A 134 29.63 -9.43 -20.06
CA VAL A 134 30.46 -8.56 -20.89
C VAL A 134 31.87 -8.77 -20.36
N GLY A 135 32.56 -9.70 -21.00
CA GLY A 135 33.96 -9.97 -20.73
C GLY A 135 34.79 -8.73 -21.02
N TYR A 136 35.47 -8.25 -19.98
CA TYR A 136 36.75 -7.58 -20.17
C TYR A 136 37.82 -8.64 -19.97
N THR A 137 38.32 -9.15 -21.09
CA THR A 137 39.58 -9.88 -21.17
C THR A 137 40.42 -9.25 -22.27
N GLY A 138 41.59 -8.74 -21.90
CA GLY A 138 42.69 -8.41 -22.81
C GLY A 138 42.72 -6.97 -23.27
#